data_AF-A0A021VQP5-F1
#
_entry.id   AF-A0A021VQP5-F1
#
_cell.length_a   1.000
_cell.length_b   1.000
_cell.length_c   1.000
_cell.angle_alpha   90.00
_cell.angle_beta   90.00
_cell.angle_gamma   90.00
#
_symmetry.space_group_name_H-M   'P 1'
#
loop_
_entity.id
_entity.type
_entity.pdbx_description
1 polymer ?
#
loop_
_entity_poly.entity_id
_entity_poly.type
_entity_poly.pdbx_seq_one_letter_code
_entity_poly.pdbx_strand_id
1 'polypeptide(L)'
;DRDAARPGGTGAPVGTADDDATSAAARRQLALLETHLEDLGLAPQLDPDGRRMHLRDCPFLPMAQERTEMVCSVHLGVARGVLACEEGPVRAERLEPFVGPGHCVLHLNR
;
A
#
# COMPACT_ATOMS: atom_id res chain seq x y z
N ASP A 1 34.59 42.69 30.99
CA ASP A 1 34.56 41.54 30.07
C ASP A 1 34.03 40.31 30.79
N ARG A 2 32.75 40.00 30.87
CA ARG A 2 31.61 40.08 29.93
C ARG A 2 31.83 39.39 28.58
N ASP A 3 31.01 38.37 28.37
CA ASP A 3 30.56 37.76 27.11
C ASP A 3 31.59 36.92 26.33
N ALA A 4 31.31 35.72 25.82
CA ALA A 4 30.02 35.10 25.52
C ALA A 4 30.14 33.56 25.50
N ALA A 5 29.08 32.91 25.98
CA ALA A 5 28.74 31.55 25.63
C ALA A 5 28.54 31.41 24.11
N ARG A 6 28.86 30.24 23.55
CA ARG A 6 28.30 29.81 22.26
C ARG A 6 27.49 28.52 22.45
N PRO A 7 26.26 28.47 21.88
CA PRO A 7 25.29 27.43 22.15
C PRO A 7 25.60 26.15 21.36
N GLY A 8 25.10 25.04 21.92
CA GLY A 8 25.08 23.73 21.27
C GLY A 8 24.31 23.78 19.95
N GLY A 9 24.89 23.12 18.95
CA GLY A 9 24.19 22.79 17.72
C GLY A 9 23.25 21.61 17.98
N THR A 10 21.96 21.89 18.11
CA THR A 10 20.93 20.87 17.96
C THR A 10 20.86 20.52 16.48
N GLY A 11 21.40 19.36 16.10
CA GLY A 11 21.23 18.82 14.75
C GLY A 11 19.75 18.54 14.49
N ALA A 12 19.15 19.30 13.58
CA ALA A 12 17.85 18.99 13.01
C ALA A 12 17.98 17.77 12.07
N PRO A 13 16.97 16.89 11.96
CA PRO A 13 17.05 15.73 11.10
C PRO A 13 17.01 16.16 9.62
N VAL A 14 18.08 15.83 8.90
CA VAL A 14 18.21 16.01 7.45
C VAL A 14 17.55 14.81 6.74
N GLY A 15 16.22 14.79 6.74
CA GLY A 15 15.43 13.86 5.93
C GLY A 15 14.27 14.63 5.34
N THR A 16 14.48 15.32 4.21
CA THR A 16 13.54 16.41 3.86
C THR A 16 13.18 16.56 2.38
N ALA A 17 13.87 15.92 1.44
CA ALA A 17 13.52 16.03 0.02
C ALA A 17 13.36 14.66 -0.65
N ASP A 18 14.33 13.77 -0.44
CA ASP A 18 14.28 12.41 -0.99
C ASP A 18 13.19 11.56 -0.30
N ASP A 19 13.06 11.70 1.02
CA ASP A 19 12.00 11.04 1.80
C ASP A 19 10.61 11.54 1.43
N ASP A 20 10.45 12.85 1.18
CA ASP A 20 9.17 13.43 0.79
C ASP A 20 8.79 13.04 -0.65
N ALA A 21 9.75 13.05 -1.58
CA ALA A 21 9.55 12.57 -2.94
C ALA A 21 9.17 11.08 -2.96
N THR A 22 9.84 10.25 -2.17
CA THR A 22 9.53 8.82 -1.99
C THR A 22 8.14 8.63 -1.39
N SER A 23 7.75 9.43 -0.38
CA SER A 23 6.41 9.46 0.19
C SER A 23 5.34 9.86 -0.84
N ALA A 24 5.63 10.87 -1.67
CA ALA A 24 4.73 11.31 -2.74
C ALA A 24 4.54 10.24 -3.82
N ALA A 25 5.62 9.60 -4.25
CA ALA A 25 5.59 8.47 -5.18
C ALA A 25 4.77 7.31 -4.60
N ALA A 26 5.00 6.97 -3.34
CA ALA A 26 4.27 5.91 -2.66
C ALA A 26 2.77 6.22 -2.54
N ARG A 27 2.38 7.49 -2.34
CA ARG A 27 0.97 7.92 -2.32
C ARG A 27 0.32 7.80 -3.70
N ARG A 28 1.01 8.16 -4.78
CA ARG A 28 0.50 8.00 -6.15
C ARG A 28 0.27 6.54 -6.52
N GLN A 29 1.23 5.67 -6.21
CA GLN A 29 1.09 4.22 -6.43
C GLN A 29 -0.12 3.63 -5.70
N LEU A 30 -0.32 4.00 -4.43
CA LEU A 30 -1.46 3.52 -3.66
C LEU A 30 -2.79 4.05 -4.18
N ALA A 31 -2.87 5.33 -4.56
CA ALA A 31 -4.08 5.90 -5.13
C ALA A 31 -4.46 5.20 -6.45
N LEU A 32 -3.48 4.94 -7.33
CA LEU A 32 -3.73 4.20 -8.57
C LEU A 32 -4.22 2.78 -8.29
N LEU A 33 -3.60 2.09 -7.32
CA LEU A 33 -4.01 0.75 -6.91
C LEU A 33 -5.44 0.73 -6.37
N GLU A 34 -5.79 1.70 -5.51
CA GLU A 34 -7.12 1.84 -4.93
C GLU A 34 -8.17 2.01 -6.04
N THR A 35 -7.98 2.96 -6.96
CA THR A 35 -8.90 3.20 -8.09
C THR A 35 -9.10 1.94 -8.93
N HIS A 36 -8.04 1.23 -9.30
CA HIS A 36 -8.18 0.03 -10.13
C HIS A 36 -8.83 -1.14 -9.41
N LEU A 37 -8.66 -1.26 -8.09
CA LEU A 37 -9.36 -2.29 -7.33
C LEU A 37 -10.85 -1.94 -7.15
N GLU A 38 -11.19 -0.66 -6.99
CA GLU A 38 -12.58 -0.18 -7.02
C GLU A 38 -13.26 -0.48 -8.36
N ASP A 39 -12.57 -0.21 -9.48
CA ASP A 39 -13.08 -0.52 -10.84
C ASP A 39 -13.38 -2.02 -11.03
N LEU A 40 -12.64 -2.88 -10.32
CA LEU A 40 -12.85 -4.33 -10.29
C LEU A 40 -13.94 -4.78 -9.30
N GLY A 41 -14.53 -3.85 -8.56
CA GLY A 41 -15.55 -4.12 -7.53
C GLY A 41 -14.99 -4.62 -6.20
N LEU A 42 -13.68 -4.51 -5.97
CA LEU A 42 -13.01 -4.93 -4.74
C LEU A 42 -12.88 -3.71 -3.83
N ALA A 43 -13.93 -3.39 -3.07
CA ALA A 43 -14.02 -2.23 -2.17
C ALA A 43 -12.76 -2.09 -1.29
N PRO A 44 -11.76 -1.30 -1.70
CA PRO A 44 -10.44 -1.31 -1.10
C PRO A 44 -10.39 -0.30 0.04
N GLN A 45 -9.67 -0.65 1.09
CA GLN A 45 -9.41 0.26 2.21
C GLN A 45 -7.98 0.10 2.68
N LEU A 46 -7.20 1.16 2.53
CA LEU A 46 -5.84 1.20 3.02
C LEU A 46 -5.81 1.41 4.54
N ASP A 47 -4.98 0.63 5.22
CA ASP A 47 -4.69 0.84 6.64
C ASP A 47 -3.89 2.13 6.87
N PRO A 48 -3.94 2.73 8.08
CA PRO A 48 -3.19 3.95 8.40
C PRO A 48 -1.67 3.81 8.24
N ASP A 49 -1.13 2.60 8.37
CA ASP A 49 0.29 2.30 8.18
C ASP A 49 0.70 2.16 6.70
N GLY A 50 -0.27 2.11 5.77
CA GLY A 50 -0.06 1.94 4.34
C GLY A 50 0.55 0.60 3.94
N ARG A 51 0.55 -0.41 4.84
CA ARG A 51 1.14 -1.73 4.63
C ARG A 51 0.11 -2.81 4.35
N ARG A 52 -1.16 -2.55 4.64
CA ARG A 52 -2.26 -3.46 4.35
C ARG A 52 -3.37 -2.73 3.62
N MET A 53 -3.96 -3.42 2.66
CA MET A 53 -5.17 -2.97 1.98
C MET A 53 -6.23 -4.05 2.12
N HIS A 54 -7.33 -3.69 2.75
CA HIS A 54 -8.48 -4.55 2.99
C HIS A 54 -9.38 -4.53 1.76
N LEU A 55 -9.68 -5.69 1.21
CA LEU A 55 -10.55 -5.84 0.05
C LEU A 55 -11.83 -6.54 0.48
N ARG A 56 -12.96 -5.90 0.23
CA ARG A 56 -14.30 -6.47 0.48
C ARG A 56 -15.09 -6.52 -0.82
N ASP A 57 -16.19 -7.27 -0.79
CA ASP A 57 -17.15 -7.36 -1.89
C ASP A 57 -16.63 -8.04 -3.16
N CYS A 58 -15.70 -8.99 -3.00
CA CYS A 58 -15.19 -9.80 -4.11
C CYS A 58 -16.36 -10.34 -4.98
N PRO A 59 -16.49 -9.89 -6.24
CA PRO A 59 -17.63 -10.28 -7.08
C PRO A 59 -17.62 -11.78 -7.41
N PHE A 60 -16.47 -12.42 -7.25
CA PHE A 60 -16.26 -13.84 -7.45
C PHE A 60 -16.31 -14.65 -6.14
N LEU A 61 -16.84 -14.09 -5.04
CA LEU A 61 -16.83 -14.75 -3.73
C LEU A 61 -17.32 -16.21 -3.73
N PRO A 62 -18.40 -16.60 -4.45
CA PRO A 62 -18.81 -17.99 -4.53
C PRO A 62 -17.76 -18.90 -5.22
N MET A 63 -17.16 -18.43 -6.32
CA MET A 63 -16.09 -19.16 -7.02
C MET A 63 -14.78 -19.19 -6.25
N ALA A 64 -14.46 -18.11 -5.53
CA ALA A 64 -13.26 -18.00 -4.72
C ALA A 64 -13.27 -18.99 -3.55
N GLN A 65 -14.44 -19.38 -3.02
CA GLN A 65 -14.55 -20.44 -2.01
C GLN A 65 -14.23 -21.83 -2.58
N GLU A 66 -14.53 -22.07 -3.86
CA GLU A 66 -14.29 -23.36 -4.52
C GLU A 66 -12.87 -23.45 -5.12
N ARG A 67 -12.29 -22.33 -5.56
CA ARG A 67 -10.98 -22.25 -6.24
C ARG A 67 -10.16 -21.05 -5.76
N THR A 68 -9.94 -20.98 -4.45
CA THR A 68 -9.26 -19.87 -3.76
C THR A 68 -7.93 -19.48 -4.39
N GLU A 69 -7.00 -20.43 -4.58
CA GLU A 69 -5.66 -20.12 -5.09
C GLU A 69 -5.69 -19.50 -6.49
N MET A 70 -6.63 -19.92 -7.34
CA MET A 70 -6.74 -19.42 -8.71
C MET A 70 -7.30 -17.99 -8.74
N VAL A 71 -8.35 -17.70 -7.98
CA VAL A 71 -8.97 -16.36 -7.99
C VAL A 71 -8.09 -15.33 -7.27
N CYS A 72 -7.50 -15.73 -6.14
CA CYS A 72 -6.68 -14.83 -5.34
C CYS A 72 -5.33 -14.52 -6.01
N SER A 73 -4.75 -15.46 -6.76
CA SER A 73 -3.52 -15.19 -7.54
C SER A 73 -3.74 -14.18 -8.66
N VAL A 74 -4.92 -14.17 -9.30
CA VAL A 74 -5.28 -13.15 -10.29
C VAL A 74 -5.29 -11.76 -9.67
N HIS A 75 -5.97 -11.56 -8.54
CA HIS A 75 -6.01 -10.27 -7.86
C HIS A 75 -4.61 -9.78 -7.43
N LEU A 76 -3.76 -10.68 -6.94
CA LEU A 76 -2.38 -10.35 -6.60
C LEU A 76 -1.56 -9.97 -7.85
N GLY A 77 -1.77 -10.67 -8.97
CA GLY A 77 -1.13 -10.36 -10.25
C GLY A 77 -1.54 -8.97 -10.76
N VAL A 78 -2.83 -8.64 -10.70
CA VAL A 78 -3.34 -7.31 -11.04
C VAL A 78 -2.71 -6.25 -10.15
N ALA A 79 -2.75 -6.41 -8.82
CA ALA A 79 -2.17 -5.43 -7.90
C ALA A 79 -0.69 -5.15 -8.19
N ARG A 80 0.10 -6.20 -8.48
CA ARG A 80 1.51 -6.07 -8.87
C ARG A 80 1.67 -5.34 -10.21
N GLY A 81 0.84 -5.65 -11.20
CA GLY A 81 0.85 -4.99 -12.50
C GLY A 81 0.54 -3.50 -12.40
N VAL A 82 -0.50 -3.15 -11.64
CA VAL A 82 -0.91 -1.76 -11.42
C VAL A 82 0.20 -0.96 -10.72
N LEU A 83 0.78 -1.50 -9.65
CA LEU A 83 1.88 -0.84 -8.94
C LEU A 83 3.13 -0.66 -9.81
N ALA A 84 3.32 -1.49 -10.85
CA ALA A 84 4.44 -1.38 -11.78
C ALA A 84 4.23 -0.30 -12.86
N CYS A 85 3.00 0.21 -13.05
CA CYS A 85 2.72 1.30 -13.99
C CYS A 85 3.19 2.67 -13.48
N GLU A 86 3.41 2.81 -12.17
CA GLU A 86 3.82 4.06 -11.53
C GLU A 86 5.15 3.90 -10.81
N GLU A 87 6.04 4.87 -10.97
CA GLU A 87 7.31 4.91 -10.24
C GLU A 87 7.06 5.13 -8.75
N GLY A 88 7.63 4.27 -7.91
CA GLY A 88 7.63 4.43 -6.47
C GLY A 88 8.08 3.17 -5.73
N PRO A 89 8.11 3.20 -4.39
CA PRO A 89 8.66 2.14 -3.56
C PRO A 89 7.69 0.98 -3.29
N VAL A 90 6.38 1.16 -3.50
CA VAL A 90 5.36 0.22 -3.05
C VAL A 90 5.37 -1.06 -3.88
N ARG A 91 5.37 -2.24 -3.25
CA ARG A 91 5.11 -3.52 -3.94
C ARG A 91 4.07 -4.35 -3.21
N ALA A 92 3.29 -5.12 -3.98
CA ALA A 92 2.34 -6.09 -3.46
C ALA A 92 3.03 -7.44 -3.19
N GLU A 93 3.13 -7.82 -1.92
CA GLU A 93 3.84 -9.02 -1.49
C GLU A 93 2.98 -10.27 -1.64
N ARG A 94 1.83 -10.28 -0.99
CA ARG A 94 0.90 -11.41 -0.96
C ARG A 94 -0.53 -10.94 -0.72
N LEU A 95 -1.48 -11.77 -1.15
CA LEU A 95 -2.88 -11.61 -0.82
C LEU A 95 -3.28 -12.73 0.14
N GLU A 96 -3.75 -12.35 1.32
CA GLU A 96 -4.26 -13.26 2.34
C GLU A 96 -5.79 -13.35 2.22
N PRO A 97 -6.32 -14.48 1.73
CA PRO A 97 -7.74 -14.59 1.46
C PRO A 97 -8.53 -15.01 2.71
N PHE A 98 -9.80 -14.61 2.77
CA PHE A 98 -10.78 -15.09 3.76
C PHE A 98 -10.38 -14.90 5.22
N VAL A 99 -9.76 -13.77 5.55
CA VAL A 99 -9.53 -13.38 6.97
C VAL A 99 -10.84 -13.04 7.69
N GLY A 100 -11.94 -12.96 6.94
CA GLY A 100 -13.33 -12.90 7.39
C GLY A 100 -14.28 -13.19 6.21
N PRO A 101 -15.61 -13.20 6.43
CA PRO A 101 -16.59 -13.42 5.37
C PRO A 101 -16.47 -12.35 4.26
N GLY A 102 -16.10 -12.77 3.05
CA GLY A 102 -15.94 -11.85 1.92
C GLY A 102 -14.78 -10.85 2.04
N HIS A 103 -13.81 -11.12 2.94
CA HIS A 103 -12.74 -10.19 3.27
C HIS A 103 -11.37 -10.81 3.01
N CYS A 104 -10.57 -10.13 2.19
CA CYS A 104 -9.18 -10.44 1.91
C CYS A 104 -8.27 -9.28 2.33
N VAL A 105 -6.99 -9.56 2.62
CA VAL A 105 -5.99 -8.55 2.96
C VAL A 105 -4.83 -8.64 2.00
N LEU A 106 -4.59 -7.57 1.24
CA LEU A 106 -3.41 -7.40 0.42
C LEU A 106 -2.29 -6.80 1.27
N HIS A 107 -1.17 -7.51 1.36
CA HIS A 107 0.02 -7.06 2.09
C HIS A 107 0.96 -6.32 1.13
N LEU A 108 1.39 -5.14 1.55
CA LEU A 108 2.21 -4.20 0.79
C LEU A 108 3.53 -3.95 1.53
N ASN A 109 4.60 -3.80 0.77
CA ASN A 109 5.88 -3.29 1.27
C ASN A 109 6.24 -1.95 0.61
N ARG A 110 7.19 -1.25 1.21
CA ARG A 110 7.68 0.07 0.82
C ARG A 110 9.17 0.14 1.17
#